data_AF-A0A3M2LLA8-F1
#
_entry.id   AF-A0A3M2LLA8-F1
#
_cell.length_a   1.000
_cell.length_b   1.000
_cell.length_c   1.000
_cell.angle_alpha   90.00
_cell.angle_beta   90.00
_cell.angle_gamma   90.00
#
_symmetry.space_group_name_H-M   'P 1'
#
loop_
_entity.id
_entity.type
_entity.pdbx_description
1 polymer ?
#
loop_
_entity_poly.entity_id
_entity_poly.type
_entity_poly.pdbx_seq_one_letter_code
_entity_poly.pdbx_strand_id
1 'polypeptide(L)'
;MAYPVSQLETTPTARWLADMRRAKSRTQYFHALRTLLRDAHDPARLPTREELNRLTGHDSSSTIYSVFNQDSLVHALDGPPRTSRLGRLDIVAKAVIEAKVWSYGEYRTGWIKALRRCPRWPERTVATSLLHTIVLWATHEPEFAIAGCYAPPYSAVQDLCVVVDGTLSEPEAEQLLQSVVETADGPLGDLPATVVDVVYDRLLDTAFQAPEAILRSLEGQRERVRDVLHLLDRMSEDEVGRALPHGVSVELLRRFAEGA
;
A
#
# COMPACT_ATOMS: atom_id res chain seq x y z
N MET A 1 -18.74 -0.69 -2.50
CA MET A 1 -18.65 -1.01 -1.05
C MET A 1 -17.92 0.12 -0.35
N ALA A 2 -18.23 0.41 0.92
CA ALA A 2 -17.47 1.38 1.71
C ALA A 2 -16.22 0.69 2.25
N TYR A 3 -15.06 1.31 2.05
CA TYR A 3 -13.77 0.77 2.49
C TYR A 3 -13.64 0.82 4.02
N PRO A 4 -13.41 -0.30 4.72
CA PRO A 4 -13.34 -0.32 6.19
C PRO A 4 -11.97 0.15 6.67
N VAL A 5 -11.84 1.45 6.92
CA VAL A 5 -10.62 2.06 7.52
C VAL A 5 -10.14 1.33 8.77
N SER A 6 -11.04 0.68 9.52
CA SER A 6 -10.70 -0.15 10.68
C SER A 6 -9.73 -1.29 10.35
N GLN A 7 -9.75 -1.85 9.14
CA GLN A 7 -8.82 -2.93 8.75
C GLN A 7 -7.37 -2.43 8.70
N LEU A 8 -7.13 -1.22 8.17
CA LEU A 8 -5.82 -0.57 8.19
C LEU A 8 -5.28 -0.45 9.61
N GLU A 9 -6.13 -0.16 10.59
CA GLU A 9 -5.69 0.05 11.97
C GLU A 9 -5.33 -1.26 12.70
N THR A 10 -5.66 -2.40 12.11
CA THR A 10 -5.42 -3.73 12.71
C THR A 10 -4.26 -4.49 12.10
N THR A 11 -3.60 -3.93 11.08
CA THR A 11 -2.43 -4.55 10.45
C THR A 11 -1.31 -4.81 11.48
N PRO A 12 -0.48 -5.83 11.29
CA PRO A 12 0.68 -6.09 12.16
C PRO A 12 1.56 -4.86 12.37
N THR A 13 1.85 -4.11 11.30
CA THR A 13 2.63 -2.86 11.36
C THR A 13 1.91 -1.75 12.13
N ALA A 14 0.58 -1.62 12.01
CA ALA A 14 -0.19 -0.63 12.77
C ALA A 14 -0.14 -0.90 14.27
N ARG A 15 -0.29 -2.17 14.67
CA ARG A 15 -0.17 -2.61 16.07
C ARG A 15 1.23 -2.36 16.61
N TRP A 16 2.25 -2.78 15.87
CA TRP A 16 3.65 -2.54 16.23
C TRP A 16 3.95 -1.03 16.39
N LEU A 17 3.48 -0.19 15.46
CA LEU A 17 3.70 1.26 15.52
C LEU A 17 3.03 1.89 16.76
N ALA A 18 1.86 1.40 17.17
CA ALA A 18 1.18 1.86 18.37
C ALA A 18 1.98 1.53 19.65
N ASP A 19 2.56 0.33 19.72
CA ASP A 19 3.38 -0.12 20.85
C ASP A 19 4.75 0.57 20.89
N MET A 20 5.35 0.80 19.72
CA MET A 20 6.68 1.41 19.56
C MET A 20 6.75 2.82 20.16
N ARG A 21 5.64 3.57 20.22
CA ARG A 21 5.60 4.93 20.81
C ARG A 21 6.14 5.02 22.25
N ARG A 22 6.25 3.88 22.94
CA ARG A 22 6.79 3.79 24.32
C ARG A 22 8.25 3.30 24.39
N ALA A 23 8.85 2.87 23.27
CA ALA A 23 10.18 2.27 23.19
C ALA A 23 11.29 3.31 22.92
N LYS A 24 11.69 4.05 23.97
CA LYS A 24 12.71 5.12 23.88
C LYS A 24 14.03 4.66 23.26
N SER A 25 14.54 3.49 23.63
CA SER A 25 15.82 2.97 23.13
C SER A 25 15.78 2.70 21.62
N ARG A 26 14.68 2.15 21.07
CA ARG A 26 14.52 1.97 19.60
C ARG A 26 14.54 3.30 18.87
N THR A 27 13.83 4.30 19.41
CA THR A 27 13.77 5.64 18.80
C THR A 27 15.17 6.28 18.75
N GLN A 28 16.01 6.09 19.78
CA GLN A 28 17.39 6.55 19.75
C GLN A 28 18.21 5.89 18.63
N TYR A 29 18.06 4.58 18.42
CA TYR A 29 18.69 3.88 17.30
C TYR A 29 18.17 4.36 15.94
N PHE A 30 16.87 4.68 15.80
CA PHE A 30 16.32 5.23 14.55
C PHE A 30 16.89 6.62 14.22
N HIS A 31 17.03 7.49 15.22
CA HIS A 31 17.70 8.78 15.03
C HIS A 31 19.19 8.62 14.68
N ALA A 32 19.88 7.66 15.29
CA ALA A 32 21.26 7.34 14.95
C ALA A 32 21.39 6.82 13.52
N LEU A 33 20.50 5.90 13.09
CA LEU A 33 20.40 5.43 11.71
C LEU A 33 20.21 6.59 10.73
N ARG A 34 19.25 7.48 11.00
CA ARG A 34 18.99 8.66 10.16
C ARG A 34 20.27 9.50 9.97
N THR A 35 20.98 9.76 11.06
CA THR A 35 22.22 10.55 11.03
C THR A 35 23.29 9.86 10.18
N LEU A 36 23.53 8.56 10.41
CA LEU A 36 24.55 7.81 9.68
C LEU A 36 24.23 7.65 8.19
N LEU A 37 22.96 7.48 7.83
CA LEU A 37 22.51 7.38 6.45
C LEU A 37 22.65 8.72 5.72
N ARG A 38 22.29 9.82 6.37
CA ARG A 38 22.44 11.17 5.81
C ARG A 38 23.90 11.54 5.57
N ASP A 39 24.80 11.13 6.47
CA ASP A 39 26.21 11.49 6.42
C ASP A 39 27.03 10.50 5.55
N ALA A 40 26.40 9.47 4.98
CA ALA A 40 27.06 8.47 4.14
C ALA A 40 27.43 9.02 2.76
N HIS A 41 28.64 8.69 2.29
CA HIS A 41 29.07 9.01 0.92
C HIS A 41 28.34 8.20 -0.15
N ASP A 42 27.93 6.98 0.21
CA ASP A 42 27.07 6.13 -0.61
C ASP A 42 25.71 6.00 0.11
N PRO A 43 24.64 6.61 -0.42
CA PRO A 43 23.32 6.62 0.23
C PRO A 43 22.65 5.23 0.23
N ALA A 44 23.11 4.29 -0.60
CA ALA A 44 22.63 2.90 -0.59
C ALA A 44 23.35 2.03 0.45
N ARG A 45 24.51 2.46 0.97
CA ARG A 45 25.28 1.72 1.96
C ARG A 45 24.60 1.77 3.33
N LEU A 46 24.22 0.59 3.83
CA LEU A 46 23.75 0.49 5.22
C LEU A 46 24.90 0.73 6.21
N PRO A 47 24.65 1.43 7.33
CA PRO A 47 25.63 1.58 8.40
C PRO A 47 26.05 0.24 8.98
N THR A 48 27.24 0.18 9.56
CA THR A 48 27.66 -0.98 10.33
C THR A 48 27.04 -0.95 11.72
N ARG A 49 26.94 -2.12 12.33
CA ARG A 49 26.55 -2.26 13.74
C ARG A 49 27.43 -1.40 14.68
N GLU A 50 28.73 -1.34 14.40
CA GLU A 50 29.70 -0.60 15.21
C GLU A 50 29.50 0.91 15.12
N GLU A 51 29.16 1.43 13.94
CA GLU A 51 28.82 2.84 13.73
C GLU A 51 27.57 3.21 14.54
N LEU A 52 26.53 2.36 14.53
CA LEU A 52 25.31 2.58 15.31
C LEU A 52 25.55 2.57 16.82
N ASN A 53 26.30 1.59 17.30
CA ASN A 53 26.65 1.47 18.71
C ASN A 53 27.46 2.67 19.20
N ARG A 54 28.43 3.14 18.39
CA ARG A 54 29.22 4.33 18.69
C ARG A 54 28.34 5.58 18.81
N LEU A 55 27.41 5.78 17.88
CA LEU A 55 26.55 6.96 17.88
C LEU A 55 25.47 6.94 18.97
N THR A 56 25.06 5.75 19.41
CA THR A 56 24.10 5.57 20.52
C THR A 56 24.75 5.53 21.91
N GLY A 57 26.08 5.52 21.99
CA GLY A 57 26.82 5.46 23.26
C GLY A 57 26.77 4.06 23.91
N HIS A 58 26.66 3.00 23.10
CA HIS A 58 26.60 1.63 23.57
C HIS A 58 27.88 0.88 23.19
N ASP A 59 28.65 0.45 24.20
CA ASP A 59 29.93 -0.25 23.97
C ASP A 59 29.74 -1.74 23.64
N SER A 60 28.58 -2.31 23.96
CA SER A 60 28.30 -3.73 23.74
C SER A 60 27.51 -4.00 22.47
N SER A 61 28.03 -4.94 21.68
CA SER A 61 27.33 -5.53 20.54
C SER A 61 26.04 -6.27 20.93
N SER A 62 25.85 -6.65 22.20
CA SER A 62 24.62 -7.34 22.65
C SER A 62 23.42 -6.41 22.79
N THR A 63 23.63 -5.10 22.95
CA THR A 63 22.55 -4.13 23.18
C THR A 63 21.63 -4.00 21.97
N ILE A 64 22.18 -3.86 20.76
CA ILE A 64 21.38 -3.80 19.53
C ILE A 64 20.55 -5.07 19.32
N TYR A 65 21.10 -6.25 19.63
CA TYR A 65 20.33 -7.50 19.55
C TYR A 65 19.22 -7.54 20.61
N SER A 66 19.45 -7.06 21.82
CA SER A 66 18.38 -7.00 22.84
C SER A 66 17.23 -6.09 22.39
N VAL A 67 17.54 -4.98 21.71
CA VAL A 67 16.56 -4.00 21.22
C VAL A 67 15.75 -4.52 20.03
N PHE A 68 16.40 -5.23 19.10
CA PHE A 68 15.80 -5.62 17.81
C PHE A 68 15.53 -7.12 17.63
N ASN A 69 15.88 -7.99 18.60
CA ASN A 69 15.42 -9.39 18.62
C ASN A 69 14.19 -9.61 19.53
N GLN A 70 13.96 -8.76 20.54
CA GLN A 70 12.74 -8.83 21.35
C GLN A 70 11.69 -7.91 20.72
N ASP A 71 10.45 -8.39 20.57
CA ASP A 71 9.29 -7.61 20.08
C ASP A 71 9.54 -6.83 18.77
N SER A 72 10.34 -7.41 17.87
CA SER A 72 10.66 -6.79 16.59
C SER A 72 9.45 -6.79 15.66
N LEU A 73 9.39 -5.80 14.78
CA LEU A 73 8.37 -5.77 13.72
C LEU A 73 8.45 -7.04 12.88
N VAL A 74 9.67 -7.52 12.64
CA VAL A 74 9.91 -8.78 11.93
C VAL A 74 9.18 -9.94 12.60
N HIS A 75 9.18 -10.04 13.93
CA HIS A 75 8.39 -11.06 14.62
C HIS A 75 6.87 -10.89 14.46
N ALA A 76 6.39 -9.65 14.41
CA ALA A 76 4.97 -9.37 14.14
C ALA A 76 4.55 -9.70 12.70
N LEU A 77 5.50 -9.62 11.75
CA LEU A 77 5.28 -9.92 10.33
C LEU A 77 5.43 -11.41 9.98
N ASP A 78 6.36 -12.12 10.63
CA ASP A 78 6.74 -13.49 10.23
C ASP A 78 5.64 -14.53 10.49
N GLY A 79 4.83 -14.35 11.55
CA GLY A 79 3.98 -15.42 12.08
C GLY A 79 4.77 -16.73 12.35
N PRO A 80 4.12 -17.79 12.87
CA PRO A 80 4.70 -19.13 12.84
C PRO A 80 4.34 -19.83 11.50
N PRO A 81 5.29 -20.48 10.80
CA PRO A 81 6.68 -20.73 11.14
C PRO A 81 7.67 -19.66 10.62
N ARG A 82 8.67 -19.34 11.46
CA ARG A 82 9.69 -18.29 11.29
C ARG A 82 10.76 -18.61 10.24
N THR A 83 10.36 -18.90 9.02
CA THR A 83 11.25 -19.23 7.89
C THR A 83 11.25 -18.18 6.78
N SER A 84 10.60 -17.03 6.98
CA SER A 84 10.51 -16.01 5.93
C SER A 84 11.87 -15.34 5.62
N ARG A 85 11.87 -14.64 4.48
CA ARG A 85 12.95 -13.78 4.02
C ARG A 85 13.37 -12.74 5.06
N LEU A 86 12.44 -12.21 5.86
CA LEU A 86 12.69 -11.17 6.86
C LEU A 86 13.46 -11.69 8.08
N GLY A 87 13.21 -12.93 8.50
CA GLY A 87 13.90 -13.56 9.62
C GLY A 87 15.41 -13.70 9.42
N ARG A 88 15.86 -13.86 8.16
CA ARG A 88 17.26 -14.07 7.75
C ARG A 88 18.07 -12.79 7.59
N LEU A 89 17.43 -11.62 7.68
CA LEU A 89 18.11 -10.34 7.57
C LEU A 89 19.05 -10.10 8.74
N ASP A 90 20.16 -9.40 8.47
CA ASP A 90 21.04 -8.91 9.53
C ASP A 90 20.33 -7.88 10.40
N ILE A 91 20.90 -7.61 11.59
CA ILE A 91 20.25 -6.77 12.59
C ILE A 91 20.10 -5.30 12.15
N VAL A 92 21.01 -4.80 11.30
CA VAL A 92 20.93 -3.43 10.79
C VAL A 92 19.84 -3.33 9.73
N ALA A 93 19.77 -4.31 8.83
CA ALA A 93 18.68 -4.39 7.85
C ALA A 93 17.31 -4.45 8.54
N LYS A 94 17.17 -5.22 9.63
CA LYS A 94 15.95 -5.22 10.45
C LYS A 94 15.66 -3.85 11.07
N ALA A 95 16.67 -3.19 11.62
CA ALA A 95 16.53 -1.85 12.19
C ALA A 95 16.13 -0.82 11.14
N VAL A 96 16.64 -0.92 9.91
CA VAL A 96 16.23 -0.06 8.77
C VAL A 96 14.76 -0.28 8.41
N ILE A 97 14.30 -1.53 8.31
CA ILE A 97 12.87 -1.83 8.04
C ILE A 97 11.97 -1.20 9.12
N GLU A 98 12.33 -1.37 10.40
CA GLU A 98 11.59 -0.76 11.50
C GLU A 98 11.64 0.76 11.47
N ALA A 99 12.79 1.36 11.15
CA ALA A 99 12.96 2.80 11.04
C ALA A 99 12.14 3.42 9.90
N LYS A 100 11.98 2.70 8.77
CA LYS A 100 11.09 3.12 7.67
C LYS A 100 9.62 3.14 8.12
N VAL A 101 9.16 2.09 8.81
CA VAL A 101 7.78 2.05 9.36
C VAL A 101 7.57 3.13 10.40
N TRP A 102 8.58 3.37 11.25
CA TRP A 102 8.57 4.43 12.24
C TRP A 102 8.45 5.83 11.62
N SER A 103 9.35 6.18 10.69
CA SER A 103 9.37 7.49 10.02
C SER A 103 8.12 7.73 9.17
N TYR A 104 7.58 6.69 8.55
CA TYR A 104 6.31 6.76 7.81
C TYR A 104 5.07 6.93 8.71
N GLY A 105 5.18 6.63 10.01
CA GLY A 105 4.04 6.55 10.92
C GLY A 105 3.19 7.82 11.03
N GLU A 106 3.81 9.00 10.95
CA GLU A 106 3.08 10.28 10.97
C GLU A 106 2.31 10.53 9.67
N TYR A 107 2.94 10.28 8.51
CA TYR A 107 2.32 10.36 7.19
C TYR A 107 1.12 9.42 7.09
N ARG A 108 1.29 8.16 7.51
CA ARG A 108 0.22 7.16 7.61
C ARG A 108 -0.93 7.63 8.49
N THR A 109 -0.63 8.22 9.65
CA THR A 109 -1.65 8.73 10.57
C THR A 109 -2.44 9.87 9.94
N GLY A 110 -1.77 10.78 9.22
CA GLY A 110 -2.42 11.85 8.46
C GLY A 110 -3.36 11.32 7.38
N TRP A 111 -2.87 10.35 6.59
CA TRP A 111 -3.64 9.68 5.55
C TRP A 111 -4.88 8.98 6.10
N ILE A 112 -4.75 8.15 7.14
CA ILE A 112 -5.90 7.47 7.79
C ILE A 112 -6.93 8.47 8.32
N LYS A 113 -6.49 9.59 8.92
CA LYS A 113 -7.41 10.66 9.37
C LYS A 113 -8.18 11.28 8.20
N ALA A 114 -7.55 11.45 7.03
CA ALA A 114 -8.23 11.93 5.84
C ALA A 114 -9.28 10.92 5.34
N LEU A 115 -8.93 9.63 5.27
CA LEU A 115 -9.87 8.57 4.86
C LEU A 115 -11.12 8.51 5.75
N ARG A 116 -10.96 8.66 7.07
CA ARG A 116 -12.11 8.69 8.01
C ARG A 116 -13.10 9.82 7.73
N ARG A 117 -12.62 10.95 7.21
CA ARG A 117 -13.47 12.08 6.82
C ARG A 117 -14.18 11.83 5.49
N CYS A 118 -13.74 10.85 4.72
CA CYS A 118 -14.24 10.52 3.39
C CYS A 118 -14.53 9.01 3.24
N PRO A 119 -15.49 8.44 4.01
CA PRO A 119 -15.72 6.99 4.10
C PRO A 119 -16.24 6.32 2.82
N ARG A 120 -16.47 7.08 1.74
CA ARG A 120 -17.03 6.61 0.47
C ARG A 120 -16.09 6.79 -0.71
N TRP A 121 -14.79 7.03 -0.47
CA TRP A 121 -13.84 7.09 -1.57
C TRP A 121 -13.75 5.75 -2.30
N PRO A 122 -13.74 5.76 -3.65
CA PRO A 122 -13.43 4.57 -4.43
C PRO A 122 -12.06 4.00 -4.04
N GLU A 123 -11.92 2.68 -4.06
CA GLU A 123 -10.65 1.98 -3.76
C GLU A 123 -9.48 2.54 -4.58
N ARG A 124 -9.70 2.82 -5.87
CA ARG A 124 -8.71 3.48 -6.73
C ARG A 124 -8.24 4.82 -6.20
N THR A 125 -9.14 5.65 -5.71
CA THR A 125 -8.81 6.95 -5.10
C THR A 125 -8.04 6.75 -3.80
N VAL A 126 -8.43 5.78 -2.98
CA VAL A 126 -7.71 5.43 -1.74
C VAL A 126 -6.29 4.96 -2.06
N ALA A 127 -6.11 4.04 -3.02
CA ALA A 127 -4.81 3.55 -3.44
C ALA A 127 -3.92 4.66 -4.00
N THR A 128 -4.47 5.51 -4.87
CA THR A 128 -3.75 6.68 -5.42
C THR A 128 -3.32 7.64 -4.32
N SER A 129 -4.18 7.90 -3.33
CA SER A 129 -3.84 8.75 -2.18
C SER A 129 -2.76 8.14 -1.28
N LEU A 130 -2.67 6.81 -1.19
CA LEU A 130 -1.59 6.11 -0.51
C LEU A 130 -0.27 6.33 -1.26
N LEU A 131 -0.25 6.23 -2.60
CA LEU A 131 0.94 6.52 -3.40
C LEU A 131 1.45 7.94 -3.15
N HIS A 132 0.58 8.96 -3.17
CA HIS A 132 0.95 10.33 -2.84
C HIS A 132 1.56 10.46 -1.43
N THR A 133 1.01 9.72 -0.45
CA THR A 133 1.52 9.74 0.92
C THR A 133 2.93 9.14 1.01
N ILE A 134 3.21 8.10 0.24
CA ILE A 134 4.53 7.47 0.15
C ILE A 134 5.52 8.39 -0.54
N VAL A 135 5.13 9.04 -1.64
CA VAL A 135 5.98 10.04 -2.31
C VAL A 135 6.34 11.16 -1.33
N LEU A 136 5.34 11.71 -0.62
CA LEU A 136 5.56 12.76 0.36
C LEU A 136 6.55 12.33 1.46
N TRP A 137 6.42 11.10 1.97
CA TRP A 137 7.38 10.54 2.92
C TRP A 137 8.78 10.41 2.30
N ALA A 138 8.89 9.84 1.09
CA ALA A 138 10.18 9.61 0.45
C ALA A 138 10.95 10.91 0.19
N THR A 139 10.25 11.98 -0.21
CA THR A 139 10.85 13.31 -0.41
C THR A 139 11.32 13.96 0.90
N HIS A 140 10.64 13.72 2.01
CA HIS A 140 10.98 14.32 3.32
C HIS A 140 11.95 13.48 4.16
N GLU A 141 12.07 12.18 3.85
CA GLU A 141 12.92 11.21 4.55
C GLU A 141 13.84 10.48 3.54
N PRO A 142 14.58 11.19 2.68
CA PRO A 142 15.33 10.58 1.57
C PRO A 142 16.35 9.54 2.05
N GLU A 143 16.98 9.77 3.20
CA GLU A 143 17.91 8.84 3.83
C GLU A 143 17.27 7.47 4.15
N PHE A 144 15.99 7.46 4.54
CA PHE A 144 15.24 6.23 4.76
C PHE A 144 14.60 5.72 3.49
N ALA A 145 14.26 6.58 2.53
CA ALA A 145 13.77 6.18 1.23
C ALA A 145 14.81 5.27 0.53
N ILE A 146 16.03 5.76 0.38
CA ILE A 146 17.11 5.11 -0.37
C ILE A 146 17.64 3.84 0.34
N ALA A 147 17.77 3.88 1.67
CA ALA A 147 18.37 2.80 2.44
C ALA A 147 17.71 1.44 2.16
N GLY A 148 18.49 0.41 1.79
CA GLY A 148 17.91 -0.88 1.41
C GLY A 148 17.23 -0.86 0.03
N CYS A 149 17.85 -0.17 -0.93
CA CYS A 149 17.47 -0.17 -2.35
C CYS A 149 16.04 0.31 -2.63
N TYR A 150 15.64 1.44 -2.04
CA TYR A 150 14.31 2.04 -2.25
C TYR A 150 13.13 1.19 -1.74
N ALA A 151 13.37 0.18 -0.90
CA ALA A 151 12.29 -0.62 -0.33
C ALA A 151 11.28 0.27 0.43
N PRO A 152 9.96 0.15 0.21
CA PRO A 152 8.97 0.99 0.88
C PRO A 152 8.85 0.65 2.37
N PRO A 153 8.22 1.51 3.19
CA PRO A 153 7.80 1.14 4.54
C PRO A 153 6.83 -0.04 4.48
N TYR A 154 7.10 -1.12 5.21
CA TYR A 154 6.27 -2.33 5.16
C TYR A 154 4.80 -2.07 5.53
N SER A 155 4.54 -1.05 6.35
CA SER A 155 3.18 -0.60 6.65
C SER A 155 2.43 -0.15 5.41
N ALA A 156 3.09 0.53 4.47
CA ALA A 156 2.49 0.97 3.22
C ALA A 156 2.19 -0.21 2.28
N VAL A 157 3.03 -1.24 2.28
CA VAL A 157 2.78 -2.51 1.56
C VAL A 157 1.50 -3.17 2.07
N GLN A 158 1.39 -3.34 3.40
CA GLN A 158 0.18 -3.90 4.01
C GLN A 158 -1.05 -3.04 3.75
N ASP A 159 -0.91 -1.72 3.87
CA ASP A 159 -2.00 -0.79 3.62
C ASP A 159 -2.51 -0.93 2.17
N LEU A 160 -1.60 -1.02 1.19
CA LEU A 160 -1.98 -1.22 -0.21
C LEU A 160 -2.70 -2.55 -0.42
N CYS A 161 -2.17 -3.67 0.10
CA CYS A 161 -2.81 -4.98 0.02
C CYS A 161 -4.22 -4.99 0.61
N VAL A 162 -4.44 -4.27 1.74
CA VAL A 162 -5.76 -4.11 2.34
C VAL A 162 -6.66 -3.23 1.46
N VAL A 163 -6.14 -2.14 0.88
CA VAL A 163 -6.90 -1.24 -0.02
C VAL A 163 -7.41 -1.98 -1.26
N VAL A 164 -6.62 -2.88 -1.83
CA VAL A 164 -6.96 -3.62 -3.05
C VAL A 164 -7.58 -4.99 -2.77
N ASP A 165 -8.00 -5.22 -1.52
CA ASP A 165 -8.69 -6.42 -1.03
C ASP A 165 -8.02 -7.74 -1.46
N GLY A 166 -6.69 -7.81 -1.35
CA GLY A 166 -5.92 -9.02 -1.68
C GLY A 166 -5.72 -9.28 -3.18
N THR A 167 -6.11 -8.36 -4.07
CA THR A 167 -5.82 -8.45 -5.52
C THR A 167 -4.31 -8.41 -5.81
N LEU A 168 -3.52 -7.79 -4.91
CA LEU A 168 -2.07 -7.78 -4.94
C LEU A 168 -1.49 -8.65 -3.83
N SER A 169 -0.51 -9.49 -4.18
CA SER A 169 0.37 -10.11 -3.18
C SER A 169 1.31 -9.08 -2.56
N GLU A 170 1.81 -9.33 -1.34
CA GLU A 170 2.76 -8.43 -0.68
C GLU A 170 4.03 -8.16 -1.52
N PRO A 171 4.65 -9.15 -2.21
CA PRO A 171 5.80 -8.88 -3.09
C PRO A 171 5.47 -7.97 -4.28
N GLU A 172 4.28 -8.10 -4.88
CA GLU A 172 3.86 -7.24 -6.00
C GLU A 172 3.60 -5.81 -5.52
N ALA A 173 2.94 -5.67 -4.37
CA ALA A 173 2.73 -4.39 -3.71
C ALA A 173 4.07 -3.74 -3.32
N GLU A 174 5.01 -4.51 -2.76
CA GLU A 174 6.37 -4.05 -2.44
C GLU A 174 7.08 -3.53 -3.70
N GLN A 175 7.04 -4.29 -4.81
CA GLN A 175 7.70 -3.90 -6.06
C GLN A 175 7.08 -2.66 -6.70
N LEU A 176 5.75 -2.52 -6.67
CA LEU A 176 5.07 -1.32 -7.14
C LEU A 176 5.49 -0.11 -6.32
N LEU A 177 5.42 -0.22 -4.99
CA LEU A 177 5.77 0.89 -4.09
C LEU A 177 7.27 1.20 -4.11
N GLN A 178 8.14 0.23 -4.34
CA GLN A 178 9.57 0.47 -4.55
C GLN A 178 9.79 1.38 -5.77
N SER A 179 9.09 1.14 -6.88
CA SER A 179 9.20 2.02 -8.06
C SER A 179 8.68 3.44 -7.81
N VAL A 180 7.71 3.60 -6.91
CA VAL A 180 7.23 4.92 -6.46
C VAL A 180 8.32 5.66 -5.69
N VAL A 181 8.96 4.97 -4.73
CA VAL A 181 10.03 5.54 -3.91
C VAL A 181 11.25 5.89 -4.76
N GLU A 182 11.64 5.02 -5.69
CA GLU A 182 12.73 5.27 -6.65
C GLU A 182 12.42 6.48 -7.56
N THR A 183 11.19 6.58 -8.07
CA THR A 183 10.78 7.71 -8.91
C THR A 183 10.71 9.02 -8.11
N ALA A 184 10.35 8.95 -6.83
CA ALA A 184 10.30 10.08 -5.92
C ALA A 184 11.68 10.63 -5.54
N ASP A 185 12.73 9.80 -5.59
CA ASP A 185 14.12 10.24 -5.41
C ASP A 185 14.71 10.85 -6.71
N GLY A 186 14.15 10.48 -7.87
CA GLY A 186 14.54 10.99 -9.17
C GLY A 186 14.12 12.44 -9.44
N PRO A 187 14.44 12.97 -10.64
CA PRO A 187 14.18 14.37 -11.02
C PRO A 187 12.69 14.75 -11.08
N LEU A 188 11.78 13.78 -10.94
CA LEU A 188 10.33 13.98 -10.91
C LEU A 188 9.78 14.09 -9.47
N GLY A 189 10.62 13.86 -8.45
CA GLY A 189 10.25 13.79 -7.04
C GLY A 189 9.65 15.06 -6.45
N ASP A 190 10.00 16.23 -7.01
CA ASP A 190 9.50 17.53 -6.54
C ASP A 190 8.00 17.73 -6.82
N LEU A 191 7.40 16.87 -7.64
CA LEU A 191 5.98 16.92 -8.02
C LEU A 191 5.31 15.58 -7.72
N PRO A 192 4.71 15.40 -6.53
CA PRO A 192 4.07 14.15 -6.15
C PRO A 192 2.98 13.66 -7.11
N ALA A 193 2.31 14.56 -7.82
CA ALA A 193 1.35 14.21 -8.86
C ALA A 193 2.02 13.54 -10.07
N THR A 194 3.16 14.06 -10.51
CA THR A 194 3.91 13.50 -11.64
C THR A 194 4.44 12.10 -11.33
N VAL A 195 4.94 11.86 -10.12
CA VAL A 195 5.37 10.52 -9.71
C VAL A 195 4.20 9.53 -9.74
N VAL A 196 3.04 9.94 -9.24
CA VAL A 196 1.83 9.10 -9.24
C VAL A 196 1.34 8.83 -10.66
N ASP A 197 1.34 9.83 -11.54
CA ASP A 197 0.93 9.66 -12.94
C ASP A 197 1.83 8.64 -13.66
N VAL A 198 3.15 8.68 -13.42
CA VAL A 198 4.11 7.74 -14.02
C VAL A 198 3.85 6.29 -13.59
N VAL A 199 3.44 6.06 -12.35
CA VAL A 199 3.17 4.70 -11.84
C VAL A 199 1.70 4.29 -11.92
N TYR A 200 0.81 5.20 -12.36
CA TYR A 200 -0.63 5.00 -12.33
C TYR A 200 -1.07 3.83 -13.20
N ASP A 201 -0.55 3.76 -14.42
CA ASP A 201 -0.84 2.65 -15.34
C ASP A 201 -0.42 1.31 -14.74
N ARG A 202 0.73 1.27 -14.07
CA ARG A 202 1.20 0.07 -13.36
C ARG A 202 0.29 -0.28 -12.18
N LEU A 203 -0.19 0.69 -11.42
CA LEU A 203 -1.18 0.46 -10.35
C LEU A 203 -2.47 -0.14 -10.94
N LEU A 204 -2.98 0.41 -12.04
CA LEU A 204 -4.17 -0.11 -12.71
C LEU A 204 -3.95 -1.54 -13.22
N ASP A 205 -2.83 -1.78 -13.89
CA ASP A 205 -2.48 -3.06 -14.49
C ASP A 205 -2.17 -4.14 -13.46
N THR A 206 -1.74 -3.79 -12.25
CA THR A 206 -1.39 -4.80 -11.23
C THR A 206 -2.53 -5.00 -10.23
N ALA A 207 -3.20 -3.92 -9.81
CA ALA A 207 -4.16 -3.97 -8.71
C ALA A 207 -5.63 -3.92 -9.14
N PHE A 208 -5.91 -3.46 -10.35
CA PHE A 208 -7.27 -3.23 -10.82
C PHE A 208 -7.53 -3.85 -12.19
N GLN A 209 -6.80 -4.93 -12.53
CA GLN A 209 -7.01 -5.66 -13.77
C GLN A 209 -8.50 -5.92 -13.96
N ALA A 210 -8.98 -5.42 -15.08
CA ALA A 210 -10.39 -5.20 -15.33
C ALA A 210 -11.26 -6.46 -15.53
N PRO A 211 -10.78 -7.72 -15.69
CA PRO A 211 -11.70 -8.81 -16.01
C PRO A 211 -12.77 -8.99 -14.96
N GLU A 212 -12.44 -9.17 -13.69
CA GLU A 212 -13.45 -9.56 -12.70
C GLU A 212 -14.37 -8.42 -12.25
N ALA A 213 -13.87 -7.18 -12.23
CA ALA A 213 -14.70 -6.02 -11.88
C ALA A 213 -15.64 -5.65 -13.04
N ILE A 214 -15.16 -5.73 -14.29
CA ILE A 214 -16.01 -5.57 -15.48
C ILE A 214 -16.99 -6.73 -15.56
N LEU A 215 -16.56 -7.98 -15.36
CA LEU A 215 -17.43 -9.16 -15.38
C LEU A 215 -18.50 -9.09 -14.28
N ARG A 216 -18.15 -8.74 -13.03
CA ARG A 216 -19.12 -8.55 -11.95
C ARG A 216 -20.10 -7.40 -12.23
N SER A 217 -19.62 -6.31 -12.82
CA SER A 217 -20.50 -5.20 -13.22
C SER A 217 -21.44 -5.62 -14.35
N LEU A 218 -20.92 -6.31 -15.37
CA LEU A 218 -21.69 -6.86 -16.48
C LEU A 218 -22.72 -7.89 -15.99
N GLU A 219 -22.36 -8.78 -15.08
CA GLU A 219 -23.27 -9.75 -14.46
C GLU A 219 -24.39 -9.06 -13.68
N GLY A 220 -24.08 -8.05 -12.87
CA GLY A 220 -25.09 -7.27 -12.15
C GLY A 220 -26.02 -6.47 -13.09
N GLN A 221 -25.53 -6.07 -14.27
CA GLN A 221 -26.37 -5.46 -15.30
C GLN A 221 -27.20 -6.51 -16.07
N ARG A 222 -26.66 -7.72 -16.30
CA ARG A 222 -27.39 -8.82 -16.97
C ARG A 222 -28.65 -9.20 -16.21
N GLU A 223 -28.59 -9.27 -14.89
CA GLU A 223 -29.77 -9.57 -14.06
C GLU A 223 -30.85 -8.49 -14.21
N ARG A 224 -30.47 -7.21 -14.16
CA ARG A 224 -31.40 -6.09 -14.40
C ARG A 224 -31.97 -6.09 -15.81
N VAL A 225 -31.16 -6.44 -16.81
CA VAL A 225 -31.63 -6.56 -18.20
C VAL A 225 -32.60 -7.74 -18.34
N ARG A 226 -32.41 -8.86 -17.62
CA ARG A 226 -33.40 -9.95 -17.58
C ARG A 226 -34.72 -9.51 -16.96
N ASP A 227 -34.68 -8.73 -15.87
CA ASP A 227 -35.89 -8.19 -15.26
C ASP A 227 -36.64 -7.27 -16.24
N VAL A 228 -35.91 -6.41 -16.96
CA VAL A 228 -36.47 -5.55 -18.01
C VAL A 228 -37.04 -6.39 -19.16
N LEU A 229 -36.34 -7.42 -19.63
CA LEU A 229 -36.84 -8.32 -20.67
C LEU A 229 -38.12 -9.05 -20.24
N HIS A 230 -38.21 -9.47 -18.97
CA HIS A 230 -39.43 -10.07 -18.43
C HIS A 230 -40.62 -9.10 -18.44
N LEU A 231 -40.38 -7.81 -18.20
CA LEU A 231 -41.41 -6.77 -18.31
C LEU A 231 -41.80 -6.51 -19.77
N LEU A 232 -40.82 -6.45 -20.67
CA LEU A 232 -41.05 -6.21 -22.10
C LEU A 232 -41.81 -7.35 -22.78
N ASP A 233 -41.57 -8.61 -22.41
CA ASP A 233 -42.28 -9.79 -22.94
C ASP A 233 -43.79 -9.78 -22.61
N ARG A 234 -44.22 -8.92 -21.68
CA ARG A 234 -45.64 -8.73 -21.30
C ARG A 234 -46.31 -7.56 -22.02
N MET A 235 -45.56 -6.81 -22.82
CA MET A 235 -46.02 -5.62 -23.54
C MET A 235 -46.32 -5.97 -25.01
N SER A 236 -47.23 -5.24 -25.64
CA SER A 236 -47.42 -5.30 -27.09
C SER A 236 -46.23 -4.67 -27.83
N GLU A 237 -46.01 -5.04 -29.11
CA GLU A 237 -44.91 -4.49 -29.91
C GLU A 237 -44.91 -2.95 -29.95
N ASP A 238 -46.10 -2.34 -30.02
CA ASP A 238 -46.30 -0.89 -30.06
C ASP A 238 -45.95 -0.21 -28.74
N GLU A 239 -46.08 -0.91 -27.61
CA GLU A 239 -45.66 -0.44 -26.30
C GLU A 239 -44.15 -0.61 -26.11
N VAL A 240 -43.58 -1.72 -26.57
CA VAL A 240 -42.13 -1.97 -26.56
C VAL A 240 -41.39 -0.91 -27.39
N GLY A 241 -41.90 -0.61 -28.59
CA GLY A 241 -41.33 0.42 -29.47
C GLY A 241 -41.34 1.84 -28.88
N ARG A 242 -42.25 2.11 -27.94
CA ARG A 242 -42.31 3.38 -27.19
C ARG A 242 -41.45 3.37 -25.93
N ALA A 243 -41.26 2.20 -25.31
CA ALA A 243 -40.52 2.05 -24.06
C ALA A 243 -39.00 1.99 -24.27
N LEU A 244 -38.53 1.52 -25.44
CA LEU A 244 -37.11 1.42 -25.73
C LEU A 244 -36.53 2.70 -26.36
N PRO A 245 -35.33 3.13 -25.94
CA PRO A 245 -34.59 4.20 -26.63
C PRO A 245 -34.34 3.85 -28.09
N HIS A 246 -34.31 4.86 -28.96
CA HIS A 246 -33.98 4.68 -30.37
C HIS A 246 -32.65 3.93 -30.55
N GLY A 247 -32.66 2.88 -31.39
CA GLY A 247 -31.49 2.06 -31.70
C GLY A 247 -31.25 0.86 -30.76
N VAL A 248 -32.03 0.70 -29.70
CA VAL A 248 -31.97 -0.48 -28.82
C VAL A 248 -33.04 -1.49 -29.26
N SER A 249 -32.62 -2.68 -29.67
CA SER A 249 -33.54 -3.78 -29.98
C SER A 249 -33.65 -4.78 -28.83
N VAL A 250 -34.82 -5.43 -28.70
CA VAL A 250 -35.04 -6.52 -27.72
C VAL A 250 -34.02 -7.64 -27.91
N GLU A 251 -33.66 -7.94 -29.15
CA GLU A 251 -32.64 -8.94 -29.51
C GLU A 251 -31.25 -8.60 -28.96
N LEU A 252 -30.86 -7.32 -29.00
CA LEU A 252 -29.59 -6.85 -28.47
C LEU A 252 -29.56 -6.95 -26.93
N LEU A 253 -30.68 -6.67 -26.27
CA LEU A 253 -30.85 -6.85 -24.82
C LEU A 253 -30.81 -8.33 -24.43
N ARG A 254 -31.44 -9.24 -25.21
CA ARG A 254 -31.38 -10.70 -24.97
C ARG A 254 -29.96 -11.23 -25.07
N ARG A 255 -29.24 -10.92 -26.14
CA ARG A 255 -27.84 -11.33 -26.30
C ARG A 255 -26.96 -10.87 -25.15
N PHE A 256 -27.13 -9.62 -24.72
CA PHE A 256 -26.42 -9.09 -23.56
C PHE A 256 -26.73 -9.88 -22.28
N ALA A 257 -28.01 -10.18 -22.01
CA ALA A 257 -28.48 -10.93 -20.83
C ALA A 257 -28.05 -12.40 -20.80
N GLU A 258 -27.96 -13.03 -21.97
CA GLU A 258 -27.49 -14.41 -22.19
C GLU A 258 -25.96 -14.52 -22.18
N GLY A 259 -25.28 -13.40 -22.38
CA GLY A 259 -23.82 -13.31 -22.37
C GLY A 259 -23.14 -13.72 -23.67
N ALA A 260 -23.87 -13.57 -24.78
CA ALA A 260 -23.38 -13.73 -26.14
C ALA A 260 -22.65 -12.49 -26.67
#